data_AF-A0A355RNM6-F1
#
_entry.id   AF-A0A355RNM6-F1
#
_cell.length_a   1.000
_cell.length_b   1.000
_cell.length_c   1.000
_cell.angle_alpha   90.00
_cell.angle_beta   90.00
_cell.angle_gamma   90.00
#
_symmetry.space_group_name_H-M   'P 1'
#
loop_
_entity.id
_entity.type
_entity.pdbx_description
1 polymer ?
#
loop_
_entity_poly.entity_id
_entity_poly.type
_entity_poly.pdbx_seq_one_letter_code
_entity_poly.pdbx_strand_id
1 'polypeptide(L)'
;MKDDEYILRLIALDSSYSKYSPKIERCYSLLDAIYDRLQSLPIDVRKVNELENELSSLGEEVSDSIKKDYEQMLLTNASILYANRDRRHLGEVDVALKQAESYYFSSEFKKAYDEINATLKRVAGE
;
A
#
# COMPACT_ATOMS: atom_id res chain seq x y z
N MET A 1 13.55 2.55 0.45
CA MET A 1 13.24 2.28 -0.96
C MET A 1 13.40 0.82 -1.33
N LYS A 2 14.59 0.19 -1.24
CA LYS A 2 14.74 -1.24 -1.63
C LYS A 2 13.81 -2.20 -0.88
N ASP A 3 13.63 -1.99 0.43
CA ASP A 3 12.71 -2.78 1.25
C ASP A 3 11.25 -2.54 0.85
N ASP A 4 10.90 -1.30 0.51
CA ASP A 4 9.56 -0.92 0.07
C ASP A 4 9.23 -1.53 -1.31
N GLU A 5 10.18 -1.53 -2.24
CA GLU A 5 10.09 -2.23 -3.53
C GLU A 5 9.99 -3.75 -3.39
N TYR A 6 10.64 -4.30 -2.36
CA TYR A 6 10.48 -5.71 -2.00
C TYR A 6 9.06 -5.98 -1.49
N ILE A 7 8.52 -5.15 -0.60
CA ILE A 7 7.13 -5.30 -0.12
C ILE A 7 6.13 -5.15 -1.27
N LEU A 8 6.32 -4.21 -2.20
CA LEU A 8 5.47 -4.09 -3.38
C LEU A 8 5.48 -5.36 -4.24
N ARG A 9 6.64 -6.02 -4.38
CA ARG A 9 6.75 -7.35 -5.00
C ARG A 9 6.02 -8.45 -4.26
N LEU A 10 5.92 -8.37 -2.94
CA LEU A 10 5.11 -9.30 -2.16
C LEU A 10 3.61 -9.04 -2.32
N ILE A 11 3.19 -7.78 -2.50
CA ILE A 11 1.80 -7.45 -2.79
C ILE A 11 1.39 -7.97 -4.17
N ALA A 12 2.29 -7.90 -5.15
CA ALA A 12 2.12 -8.49 -6.48
C ALA A 12 0.84 -8.05 -7.23
N LEU A 13 0.44 -6.78 -7.07
CA LEU A 13 -0.69 -6.17 -7.79
C LEU A 13 -0.25 -4.94 -8.59
N ASP A 14 -0.59 -4.90 -9.88
CA ASP A 14 -0.26 -3.80 -10.80
C ASP A 14 -0.83 -2.45 -10.31
N SER A 15 -1.99 -2.46 -9.66
CA SER A 15 -2.61 -1.29 -9.03
C SER A 15 -1.76 -0.72 -7.90
N SER A 16 -1.15 -1.56 -7.06
CA SER A 16 -0.18 -1.13 -6.04
C SER A 16 1.09 -0.56 -6.67
N TYR A 17 1.63 -1.21 -7.71
CA TYR A 17 2.79 -0.68 -8.42
C TYR A 17 2.51 0.69 -9.03
N SER A 18 1.38 0.85 -9.71
CA SER A 18 0.97 2.11 -10.32
C SER A 18 0.81 3.23 -9.30
N LYS A 19 0.35 2.89 -8.08
CA LYS A 19 0.17 3.83 -6.97
C LYS A 19 1.50 4.32 -6.37
N TYR A 20 2.50 3.44 -6.24
CA TYR A 20 3.72 3.72 -5.47
C TYR A 20 4.98 3.95 -6.31
N SER A 21 5.09 3.38 -7.52
CA SER A 21 6.27 3.54 -8.39
C SER A 21 6.63 5.01 -8.62
N PRO A 22 5.68 5.91 -8.98
CA PRO A 22 6.03 7.32 -9.23
C PRO A 22 6.59 8.03 -7.99
N LYS A 23 6.14 7.64 -6.78
CA LYS A 23 6.63 8.22 -5.53
C LYS A 23 8.04 7.71 -5.19
N ILE A 24 8.31 6.42 -5.42
CA ILE A 24 9.64 5.83 -5.25
C ILE A 24 10.64 6.43 -6.25
N GLU A 25 10.23 6.58 -7.51
CA GLU A 25 11.03 7.26 -8.55
C GLU A 25 11.34 8.72 -8.17
N ARG A 26 10.38 9.41 -7.55
CA ARG A 26 10.61 10.76 -7.02
C ARG A 26 11.66 10.76 -5.91
N CYS A 27 11.65 9.80 -4.99
CA CYS A 27 12.70 9.68 -3.97
C CYS A 27 14.08 9.46 -4.58
N TYR A 28 14.21 8.62 -5.62
CA TYR A 28 15.47 8.46 -6.36
C TYR A 28 15.90 9.75 -7.04
N SER A 29 14.97 10.45 -7.69
CA SER A 29 15.26 11.75 -8.34
C SER A 29 15.72 12.81 -7.33
N LEU A 30 15.21 12.79 -6.10
CA LEU A 30 15.66 13.68 -5.03
C LEU A 30 17.07 13.35 -4.55
N LEU A 31 17.43 12.06 -4.47
CA LEU A 31 18.81 11.64 -4.16
C LEU A 31 19.79 12.13 -5.23
N ASP A 32 19.44 12.00 -6.50
CA ASP A 32 20.25 12.50 -7.62
C ASP A 32 20.39 14.03 -7.55
N ALA A 33 19.30 14.75 -7.28
CA ALA A 33 19.34 16.21 -7.13
C ALA A 33 20.22 16.66 -5.94
N ILE A 34 20.20 15.92 -4.82
CA ILE A 34 21.10 16.17 -3.68
C ILE A 34 22.54 15.95 -4.10
N TYR A 35 22.82 14.84 -4.78
CA TYR A 35 24.15 14.49 -5.26
C TYR A 35 24.72 15.59 -6.19
N ASP A 36 23.94 16.03 -7.17
CA ASP A 36 24.34 17.08 -8.11
C ASP A 36 24.66 18.41 -7.38
N ARG A 37 23.87 18.76 -6.36
CA ARG A 37 24.10 19.98 -5.57
C ARG A 37 25.35 19.90 -4.72
N LEU A 38 25.68 18.73 -4.17
CA LEU A 38 26.92 18.50 -3.43
C LEU A 38 28.17 18.58 -4.31
N GLN A 39 28.03 18.31 -5.62
CA GLN A 39 29.14 18.45 -6.57
C GLN A 39 29.33 19.87 -7.10
N SER A 40 28.32 20.73 -6.98
CA SER A 40 28.42 22.13 -7.42
C SER A 40 29.22 22.98 -6.43
N LEU A 41 30.17 23.78 -6.93
CA LEU A 41 30.93 24.74 -6.13
C LEU A 41 30.58 26.19 -6.54
N PRO A 42 30.28 27.08 -5.58
CA PRO A 42 30.12 26.81 -4.14
C PRO A 42 28.86 25.98 -3.84
N ILE A 43 28.92 25.13 -2.80
CA ILE A 43 27.78 24.30 -2.39
C ILE A 43 26.70 25.20 -1.78
N ASP A 44 25.47 25.09 -2.27
CA ASP A 44 24.30 25.70 -1.65
C ASP A 44 23.70 24.76 -0.59
N VAL A 45 24.19 24.91 0.65
CA VAL A 45 23.75 24.10 1.80
C VAL A 45 22.26 24.26 2.09
N ARG A 46 21.68 25.45 1.84
CA ARG A 46 20.24 25.67 2.06
C ARG A 46 19.44 24.80 1.11
N LYS A 47 19.83 24.76 -0.16
CA LYS A 47 19.11 23.98 -1.16
C LYS A 47 19.24 22.47 -0.92
N VAL A 48 20.41 22.01 -0.45
CA VAL A 48 20.61 20.61 -0.06
C VAL A 48 19.67 20.23 1.09
N ASN A 49 19.57 21.07 2.12
CA ASN A 49 18.67 20.80 3.25
C ASN A 49 17.19 20.78 2.84
N GLU A 50 16.77 21.65 1.91
CA GLU A 50 15.40 21.62 1.39
C GLU A 50 15.08 20.28 0.70
N LEU A 51 15.99 19.79 -0.14
CA LEU A 51 15.82 18.52 -0.85
C LEU A 51 15.86 17.32 0.09
N GLU A 52 16.72 17.36 1.11
CA GLU A 52 16.81 16.31 2.13
C GLU A 52 15.53 16.23 2.97
N ASN A 53 14.98 17.36 3.40
CA ASN A 53 13.70 17.40 4.11
C ASN A 53 12.55 16.86 3.26
N GLU A 54 12.51 17.20 1.96
CA GLU A 54 11.52 16.67 1.03
C GLU A 54 11.66 15.15 0.88
N LEU A 55 12.89 14.65 0.72
CA LEU A 55 13.18 13.23 0.60
C LEU A 55 12.77 12.47 1.86
N SER A 56 13.10 12.99 3.03
CA SER A 56 12.77 12.39 4.32
C SER A 56 11.26 12.28 4.49
N SER A 57 10.55 13.39 4.30
CA SER A 57 9.09 13.45 4.46
C SER A 57 8.37 12.52 3.47
N LEU A 58 8.74 12.56 2.19
CA LEU A 58 8.14 11.70 1.17
C LEU A 58 8.49 10.23 1.41
N GLY A 59 9.72 9.95 1.83
CA GLY A 59 10.20 8.59 2.05
C GLY A 59 9.51 7.92 3.22
N GLU A 60 9.31 8.62 4.33
CA GLU A 60 8.53 8.15 5.47
C GLU A 60 7.06 7.91 5.06
N GLU A 61 6.42 8.86 4.38
CA GLU A 61 5.03 8.71 3.92
C GLU A 61 4.85 7.47 3.04
N VAL A 62 5.75 7.26 2.08
CA VAL A 62 5.71 6.13 1.15
C VAL A 62 5.93 4.82 1.90
N SER A 63 6.94 4.74 2.76
CA SER A 63 7.27 3.52 3.49
C SER A 63 6.14 3.10 4.43
N ASP A 64 5.58 4.04 5.20
CA ASP A 64 4.48 3.77 6.11
C ASP A 64 3.21 3.37 5.36
N SER A 65 2.94 4.01 4.23
CA SER A 65 1.79 3.67 3.39
C SER A 65 1.89 2.27 2.80
N ILE A 66 3.07 1.87 2.33
CA ILE A 66 3.30 0.53 1.75
C ILE A 66 3.18 -0.54 2.83
N LYS A 67 3.78 -0.33 4.01
CA LYS A 67 3.68 -1.27 5.14
C LYS A 67 2.24 -1.45 5.58
N LYS A 68 1.50 -0.35 5.73
CA LYS A 68 0.09 -0.39 6.11
C LYS A 68 -0.78 -1.12 5.08
N ASP A 69 -0.58 -0.86 3.80
CA ASP A 69 -1.31 -1.56 2.74
C ASP A 69 -0.96 -3.06 2.73
N TYR A 70 0.30 -3.43 2.97
CA TYR A 70 0.73 -4.83 3.07
C TYR A 70 0.11 -5.55 4.28
N GLU A 71 0.15 -4.94 5.46
CA GLU A 71 -0.52 -5.48 6.66
C GLU A 71 -2.02 -5.69 6.41
N GLN A 72 -2.65 -4.68 5.80
CA GLN A 72 -4.08 -4.74 5.48
C GLN A 72 -4.37 -5.82 4.43
N MET A 73 -3.50 -6.01 3.44
CA MET A 73 -3.61 -7.08 2.45
C MET A 73 -3.60 -8.46 3.13
N LEU A 74 -2.68 -8.70 4.08
CA LEU A 74 -2.59 -9.95 4.81
C LEU A 74 -3.87 -10.23 5.62
N LEU A 75 -4.37 -9.22 6.35
CA LEU A 75 -5.61 -9.32 7.11
C LEU A 75 -6.82 -9.60 6.19
N THR A 76 -6.89 -8.89 5.07
CA THR A 76 -7.97 -9.07 4.08
C THR A 76 -7.95 -10.47 3.49
N ASN A 77 -6.77 -10.97 3.13
CA ASN A 77 -6.63 -12.31 2.57
C ASN A 77 -7.11 -13.39 3.57
N ALA A 78 -6.71 -13.26 4.84
CA ALA A 78 -7.19 -14.15 5.90
C ALA A 78 -8.73 -14.10 6.05
N SER A 79 -9.34 -12.92 6.03
CA SER A 79 -10.80 -12.73 6.08
C SER A 79 -11.50 -13.33 4.86
N ILE A 80 -10.96 -13.13 3.64
CA ILE A 80 -11.49 -13.73 2.41
C ILE A 80 -11.47 -15.26 2.49
N LEU A 81 -10.36 -15.85 2.93
CA LEU A 81 -10.23 -17.30 3.06
C LEU A 81 -11.22 -17.87 4.08
N TYR A 82 -11.39 -17.19 5.21
CA TYR A 82 -12.36 -17.58 6.23
C TYR A 82 -13.80 -17.52 5.69
N ALA A 83 -14.20 -16.40 5.07
CA ALA A 83 -15.53 -16.24 4.50
C ALA A 83 -15.79 -17.23 3.34
N ASN A 84 -14.77 -17.54 2.54
CA ASN A 84 -14.88 -18.53 1.46
C ASN A 84 -15.17 -19.95 1.97
N ARG A 85 -14.70 -20.31 3.17
CA ARG A 85 -15.03 -21.61 3.80
C ARG A 85 -16.53 -21.75 4.04
N ASP A 86 -17.18 -20.67 4.48
CA ASP A 86 -18.59 -20.68 4.90
C ASP A 86 -19.54 -20.24 3.75
N ARG A 87 -18.98 -19.90 2.58
CA ARG A 87 -19.67 -19.40 1.36
C ARG A 87 -20.85 -20.26 0.90
N ARG A 88 -20.81 -21.57 1.11
CA ARG A 88 -21.85 -22.51 0.64
C ARG A 88 -23.16 -22.43 1.44
N HIS A 89 -23.13 -21.82 2.62
CA HIS A 89 -24.27 -21.82 3.52
C HIS A 89 -25.11 -20.55 3.43
N LEU A 90 -24.59 -19.47 2.83
CA LEU A 90 -25.18 -18.12 2.91
C LEU A 90 -24.98 -17.33 1.61
N GLY A 91 -26.07 -17.06 0.89
CA GLY A 91 -26.02 -16.29 -0.37
C GLY A 91 -25.50 -14.86 -0.20
N GLU A 92 -25.72 -14.24 0.96
CA GLU A 92 -25.20 -12.89 1.27
C GLU A 92 -23.68 -12.85 1.35
N VAL A 93 -23.04 -13.95 1.80
CA VAL A 93 -21.57 -14.05 1.88
C VAL A 93 -20.96 -14.14 0.48
N ASP A 94 -21.63 -14.79 -0.48
CA ASP A 94 -21.15 -14.87 -1.87
C ASP A 94 -21.08 -13.49 -2.56
N VAL A 95 -22.09 -12.64 -2.33
CA VAL A 95 -22.13 -11.29 -2.89
C VAL A 95 -21.03 -10.41 -2.28
N ALA A 96 -20.90 -10.43 -0.95
CA ALA A 96 -19.88 -9.66 -0.25
C ALA A 96 -18.46 -10.10 -0.64
N LEU A 97 -18.23 -11.40 -0.82
CA LEU A 97 -16.94 -11.94 -1.28
C LEU A 97 -16.58 -11.41 -2.67
N LYS A 98 -17.50 -11.45 -3.63
CA LYS A 98 -17.24 -10.91 -4.98
C LYS A 98 -16.88 -9.43 -4.95
N GLN A 99 -17.56 -8.65 -4.11
CA GLN A 99 -17.29 -7.22 -3.98
C GLN A 99 -15.94 -6.96 -3.31
N ALA A 100 -15.62 -7.70 -2.25
CA ALA A 100 -14.34 -7.57 -1.57
C ALA A 100 -13.16 -8.07 -2.41
N GLU A 101 -13.33 -9.12 -3.22
CA GLU A 101 -12.35 -9.55 -4.23
C GLU A 101 -12.09 -8.41 -5.23
N SER A 102 -13.13 -7.73 -5.71
CA SER A 102 -12.97 -6.57 -6.59
C SER A 102 -12.15 -5.45 -5.93
N TYR A 103 -12.42 -5.13 -4.66
CA TYR A 103 -11.63 -4.13 -3.92
C TYR A 103 -10.19 -4.58 -3.69
N TYR A 104 -10.00 -5.88 -3.40
CA TYR A 104 -8.68 -6.47 -3.20
C TYR A 104 -7.80 -6.33 -4.44
N PHE A 105 -8.31 -6.67 -5.63
CA PHE A 105 -7.56 -6.53 -6.88
C PHE A 105 -7.29 -5.07 -7.29
N SER A 106 -8.09 -4.13 -6.80
CA SER A 106 -7.85 -2.69 -6.93
C SER A 106 -6.88 -2.11 -5.87
N SER A 107 -6.25 -2.95 -5.05
CA SER A 107 -5.41 -2.55 -3.92
C SER A 107 -6.13 -1.72 -2.85
N GLU A 108 -7.46 -1.82 -2.78
CA GLU A 108 -8.28 -1.17 -1.76
C GLU A 108 -8.51 -2.12 -0.56
N PHE A 109 -7.42 -2.67 -0.02
CA PHE A 109 -7.45 -3.75 0.98
C PHE A 109 -8.30 -3.42 2.21
N LYS A 110 -8.23 -2.18 2.69
CA LYS A 110 -9.04 -1.77 3.85
C LYS A 110 -10.53 -1.89 3.57
N LYS A 111 -10.98 -1.44 2.40
CA LYS A 111 -12.39 -1.54 2.01
C LYS A 111 -12.81 -3.00 1.85
N ALA A 112 -11.97 -3.82 1.23
CA ALA A 112 -12.20 -5.25 1.11
C ALA A 112 -12.36 -5.94 2.48
N TYR A 113 -11.50 -5.60 3.44
CA TYR A 113 -11.57 -6.11 4.81
C TYR A 113 -12.83 -5.66 5.54
N ASP A 114 -13.16 -4.37 5.47
CA ASP A 114 -14.33 -3.79 6.13
C ASP A 114 -15.63 -4.43 5.59
N GLU A 115 -15.73 -4.63 4.28
CA GLU A 115 -16.87 -5.26 3.61
C GLU A 115 -17.10 -6.71 4.08
N ILE A 116 -16.03 -7.50 4.14
CA ILE A 116 -16.11 -8.91 4.57
C ILE A 116 -16.46 -9.01 6.05
N ASN A 117 -15.79 -8.23 6.91
CA ASN A 117 -16.04 -8.33 8.35
C ASN A 117 -17.43 -7.81 8.72
N ALA A 118 -17.93 -6.76 8.06
CA ALA A 118 -19.30 -6.31 8.25
C ALA A 118 -20.31 -7.42 7.89
N THR A 119 -20.03 -8.21 6.86
CA THR A 119 -20.88 -9.33 6.46
C THR A 119 -20.76 -10.52 7.41
N LEU A 120 -19.55 -10.88 7.84
CA LEU A 120 -19.32 -11.96 8.81
C LEU A 120 -19.97 -11.67 10.16
N LYS A 121 -19.92 -10.43 10.66
CA LYS A 121 -20.60 -10.03 11.90
C LYS A 121 -22.12 -10.17 11.81
N ARG A 122 -22.71 -9.66 10.71
CA ARG A 122 -24.16 -9.82 10.45
C ARG A 122 -24.58 -11.28 10.43
N VAL A 123 -23.77 -12.15 9.84
CA VAL A 123 -24.02 -13.60 9.78
C VAL A 123 -23.87 -14.26 11.16
N ALA A 124 -22.90 -13.83 11.96
CA ALA A 124 -22.68 -14.34 13.31
C ALA A 124 -23.74 -13.87 14.32
N GLY A 125 -24.58 -12.90 13.96
CA GLY A 125 -25.59 -12.31 14.83
C GLY A 125 -25.05 -11.25 15.80
N GLU A 126 -23.89 -10.67 15.48
CA GLU A 126 -23.26 -9.55 16.21
C GLU A 126 -23.51 -8.19 15.55
#